data_AF-A0A1Y2VDN7-F1
#
_entry.id   AF-A0A1Y2VDN7-F1
#
_cell.length_a   1.000
_cell.length_b   1.000
_cell.length_c   1.000
_cell.angle_alpha   90.00
_cell.angle_beta   90.00
_cell.angle_gamma   90.00
#
_symmetry.space_group_name_H-M   'P 1'
#
loop_
_entity.id
_entity.type
_entity.pdbx_description
1 polymer ?
#
loop_
_entity_poly.entity_id
_entity_poly.type
_entity_poly.pdbx_seq_one_letter_code
_entity_poly.pdbx_strand_id
1 'polypeptide(L)'
;MTTKSTSGGSGPAPLGYTPAHRVPTDSSYYSFDGTPWDNRDPNSQTWMYARDARQQQSGLPAGKARPYPSPFRNGERLPLSTPGSIPRNKPNPEWLHHPLIPGRTTTWNPQRDAKLGGVRSFYTEGNASQFDVGYHDPKLGKSAGGHDKFSLANYHAAVPPPRTRTT
;
A
#
# COMPACT_ATOMS: atom_id res chain seq x y z
N MET A 1 6.83 -42.25 12.02
CA MET A 1 6.32 -41.46 13.16
C MET A 1 6.91 -40.05 13.07
N THR A 2 6.01 -39.09 12.85
CA THR A 2 6.00 -37.66 13.19
C THR A 2 7.31 -36.83 13.15
N THR A 3 7.38 -35.91 12.18
CA THR A 3 8.19 -34.68 12.20
C THR A 3 7.54 -33.64 13.11
N LYS A 4 8.32 -32.93 13.94
CA LYS A 4 7.84 -31.84 14.81
C LYS A 4 8.43 -30.51 14.34
N SER A 5 7.55 -29.66 13.81
CA SER A 5 7.83 -28.27 13.42
C SER A 5 8.06 -27.39 14.64
N THR A 6 9.11 -26.58 14.61
CA THR A 6 9.36 -25.48 15.55
C THR A 6 8.58 -24.24 15.13
N SER A 7 7.60 -23.85 15.96
CA SER A 7 6.85 -22.61 15.87
C SER A 7 7.68 -21.43 16.40
N GLY A 8 7.86 -20.39 15.58
CA GLY A 8 8.39 -19.09 16.01
C GLY A 8 7.35 -18.37 16.88
N GLY A 9 7.68 -18.16 18.15
CA GLY A 9 6.86 -17.42 19.09
C GLY A 9 7.07 -15.91 18.94
N SER A 10 6.00 -15.18 18.63
CA SER A 10 5.91 -13.73 18.79
C SER A 10 5.88 -13.39 20.27
N GLY A 11 6.80 -12.55 20.73
CA GLY A 11 6.82 -12.03 22.11
C GLY A 11 5.59 -11.16 22.43
N PRO A 12 5.29 -10.94 23.72
CA PRO A 12 4.11 -10.20 24.14
C PRO A 12 4.19 -8.72 23.75
N ALA A 13 3.07 -8.15 23.33
CA ALA A 13 2.92 -6.73 23.02
C ALA A 13 3.05 -5.86 24.28
N PRO A 14 3.50 -4.59 24.16
CA PRO A 14 3.61 -3.66 25.28
C PRO A 14 2.25 -3.39 25.95
N LEU A 15 2.26 -3.30 27.28
CA LEU A 15 1.09 -2.95 28.09
C LEU A 15 0.50 -1.60 27.64
N GLY A 16 -0.76 -1.62 27.19
CA GLY A 16 -1.49 -0.43 26.74
C GLY A 16 -1.70 -0.31 25.22
N TYR A 17 -1.08 -1.20 24.43
CA TYR A 17 -1.44 -1.33 23.01
C TYR A 17 -2.69 -2.21 22.91
N THR A 18 -3.85 -1.60 22.64
CA THR A 18 -4.99 -2.33 22.11
C THR A 18 -4.82 -2.32 20.58
N PRO A 19 -4.41 -3.44 19.95
CA PRO A 19 -4.53 -3.53 18.50
C PRO A 19 -6.00 -3.28 18.18
N ALA A 20 -6.30 -2.47 17.16
CA ALA A 20 -7.68 -2.33 16.69
C ALA A 20 -8.26 -3.75 16.57
N HIS A 21 -9.32 -4.04 17.34
CA HIS A 21 -9.98 -5.35 17.35
C HIS A 21 -10.55 -5.57 15.95
N ARG A 22 -9.78 -6.23 15.09
CA ARG A 22 -10.24 -6.62 13.76
C ARG A 22 -10.96 -7.93 13.92
N VAL A 23 -12.27 -7.90 13.68
CA VAL A 23 -13.01 -9.09 13.26
C VAL A 23 -12.19 -9.74 12.14
N PRO A 24 -12.02 -11.07 12.09
CA PRO A 24 -11.43 -11.73 10.92
C PRO A 24 -12.16 -11.24 9.69
N THR A 25 -11.55 -10.32 8.94
CA THR A 25 -12.15 -9.85 7.71
C THR A 25 -11.94 -10.99 6.72
N ASP A 26 -13.04 -11.47 6.14
CA ASP A 26 -13.05 -12.23 4.88
C ASP A 26 -12.24 -11.59 3.74
N SER A 27 -11.76 -10.36 3.94
CA SER A 27 -11.10 -9.50 2.98
C SER A 27 -9.66 -9.18 3.41
N SER A 28 -8.73 -9.24 2.45
CA SER A 28 -7.33 -8.82 2.64
C SER A 28 -7.16 -7.30 2.67
N TYR A 29 -6.12 -6.80 3.33
CA TYR A 29 -5.88 -5.36 3.51
C TYR A 29 -4.38 -5.01 3.55
N TYR A 30 -4.08 -3.72 3.37
CA TYR A 30 -2.76 -3.14 3.58
C TYR A 30 -2.78 -2.27 4.85
N SER A 31 -1.77 -2.41 5.72
CA SER A 31 -1.61 -1.55 6.89
C SER A 31 -0.47 -0.54 6.71
N PHE A 32 -0.65 0.68 7.19
CA PHE A 32 0.30 1.78 7.12
C PHE A 32 1.06 1.99 8.44
N ASP A 33 1.23 0.92 9.23
CA ASP A 33 1.94 0.92 10.53
C ASP A 33 1.48 2.03 11.50
N GLY A 34 0.17 2.25 11.55
CA GLY A 34 -0.45 3.28 12.40
C GLY A 34 -0.34 4.71 11.86
N THR A 35 0.31 4.94 10.72
CA THR A 35 0.35 6.26 10.08
C THR A 35 -1.00 6.56 9.40
N PRO A 36 -1.68 7.66 9.76
CA PRO A 36 -2.94 8.07 9.11
C PRO A 36 -2.73 8.38 7.64
N TRP A 37 -3.64 7.94 6.77
CA TRP A 37 -3.52 8.17 5.33
C TRP A 37 -3.67 9.65 4.95
N ASP A 38 -4.40 10.44 5.73
CA ASP A 38 -4.50 11.89 5.59
C ASP A 38 -3.73 12.54 6.74
N ASN A 39 -2.58 13.15 6.43
CA ASN A 39 -1.73 13.78 7.43
C ASN A 39 -2.35 15.03 8.09
N ARG A 40 -3.49 15.51 7.57
CA ARG A 40 -4.28 16.60 8.16
C ARG A 40 -5.38 16.10 9.09
N ASP A 41 -5.65 14.80 9.07
CA ASP A 41 -6.66 14.17 9.92
C ASP A 41 -6.05 12.98 10.68
N PRO A 42 -5.68 13.19 11.97
CA PRO A 42 -5.06 12.14 12.77
C PRO A 42 -5.99 10.95 13.05
N ASN A 43 -7.31 11.12 12.83
CA ASN A 43 -8.29 10.04 12.99
C ASN A 43 -8.55 9.27 11.69
N SER A 44 -7.87 9.64 10.60
CA SER A 44 -8.02 8.98 9.32
C SER A 44 -7.47 7.55 9.36
N GLN A 45 -7.99 6.69 8.47
CA GLN A 45 -7.63 5.28 8.45
C GLN A 45 -6.11 5.06 8.31
N THR A 46 -5.59 4.10 9.06
CA THR A 46 -4.18 3.69 9.01
C THR A 46 -3.99 2.40 8.21
N TRP A 47 -4.97 2.11 7.34
CA TRP A 47 -5.04 0.90 6.52
C TRP A 47 -6.00 1.12 5.34
N MET A 48 -5.99 0.22 4.36
CA MET A 48 -7.01 0.16 3.30
C MET A 48 -7.28 -1.29 2.87
N TYR A 49 -8.49 -1.60 2.42
CA TYR A 49 -8.76 -2.91 1.84
C TYR A 49 -7.97 -3.12 0.54
N ALA A 50 -7.47 -4.33 0.33
CA ALA A 50 -6.73 -4.66 -0.89
C ALA A 50 -7.65 -4.69 -2.13
N ARG A 51 -8.94 -5.02 -1.94
CA ARG A 51 -9.96 -4.95 -3.00
C ARG A 51 -10.16 -3.52 -3.50
N ASP A 52 -10.16 -2.56 -2.58
CA ASP A 52 -10.35 -1.14 -2.88
C ASP A 52 -9.15 -0.61 -3.67
N ALA A 53 -7.93 -0.97 -3.27
CA ALA A 53 -6.72 -0.66 -4.01
C ALA A 53 -6.79 -1.19 -5.45
N ARG A 54 -7.18 -2.46 -5.63
CA ARG A 54 -7.33 -3.09 -6.95
C ARG A 54 -8.37 -2.38 -7.83
N GLN A 55 -9.50 -1.97 -7.25
CA GLN A 55 -10.54 -1.24 -7.98
C GLN A 55 -10.09 0.17 -8.38
N GLN A 56 -9.38 0.88 -7.51
CA GLN A 56 -8.80 2.19 -7.88
C GLN A 56 -7.74 2.05 -8.97
N GLN A 57 -6.98 0.96 -8.95
CA GLN A 57 -5.92 0.68 -9.92
C GLN A 57 -6.46 0.29 -11.31
N SER A 58 -7.64 -0.31 -11.40
CA SER A 58 -8.21 -0.79 -12.66
C SER A 58 -8.62 0.33 -13.63
N GLY A 59 -8.88 1.53 -13.10
CA GLY A 59 -9.21 2.72 -13.91
C GLY A 59 -8.01 3.55 -14.34
N LEU A 60 -6.78 3.08 -14.14
CA LEU A 60 -5.58 3.83 -14.53
C LEU A 60 -5.31 3.77 -16.04
N PRO A 61 -4.74 4.85 -16.62
CA PRO A 61 -4.22 4.80 -17.98
C PRO A 61 -3.03 3.83 -18.07
N ALA A 62 -2.78 3.32 -19.28
CA ALA A 62 -1.72 2.33 -19.53
C ALA A 62 -0.30 2.85 -19.24
N GLY A 63 -0.10 4.17 -19.24
CA GLY A 63 1.18 4.80 -18.98
C GLY A 63 1.07 6.09 -18.19
N LYS A 64 2.16 6.86 -18.16
CA LYS A 64 2.21 8.14 -17.45
C LYS A 64 1.13 9.12 -17.92
N ALA A 65 0.55 9.85 -16.96
CA ALA A 65 -0.36 10.96 -17.22
C ALA A 65 -0.13 12.07 -16.19
N ARG A 66 -0.49 13.31 -16.54
CA ARG A 66 -0.35 14.45 -15.61
C ARG A 66 -1.67 14.73 -14.89
N PRO A 67 -1.64 15.02 -13.59
CA PRO A 67 -0.53 14.89 -12.64
C PRO A 67 -0.12 13.45 -12.30
N TYR A 68 -1.03 12.49 -12.43
CA TYR A 68 -0.78 11.08 -12.14
C TYR A 68 -1.44 10.17 -13.20
N PRO A 69 -0.94 8.94 -13.42
CA PRO A 69 0.22 8.34 -12.77
C PRO A 69 1.54 9.00 -13.16
N SER A 70 2.40 9.25 -12.17
CA SER A 70 3.69 9.93 -12.38
C SER A 70 4.88 9.00 -12.14
N PRO A 71 6.02 9.32 -12.75
CA PRO A 71 7.31 8.70 -12.44
C PRO A 71 7.63 8.62 -10.95
N PHE A 72 7.94 7.42 -10.47
CA PHE A 72 8.55 7.15 -9.18
C PHE A 72 9.95 6.57 -9.38
N ARG A 73 10.96 7.34 -8.96
CA ARG A 73 12.37 6.97 -9.12
C ARG A 73 12.89 6.00 -8.05
N ASN A 74 12.07 5.73 -7.02
CA ASN A 74 12.44 4.88 -5.89
C ASN A 74 13.79 5.28 -5.26
N GLY A 75 13.95 6.57 -4.94
CA GLY A 75 15.18 7.09 -4.35
C GLY A 75 15.48 6.51 -2.97
N GLU A 76 14.44 6.06 -2.27
CA GLU A 76 14.50 5.37 -0.99
C GLU A 76 14.94 3.89 -1.11
N ARG A 77 15.03 3.34 -2.34
CA ARG A 77 15.39 1.94 -2.61
C ARG A 77 14.45 0.92 -1.94
N LEU A 78 13.15 1.18 -2.02
CA LEU A 78 12.12 0.23 -1.57
C LEU A 78 12.26 -1.10 -2.32
N PRO A 79 12.04 -2.25 -1.65
CA PRO A 79 12.09 -3.56 -2.28
C PRO A 79 10.77 -3.84 -3.04
N LEU A 80 10.56 -3.13 -4.15
CA LEU A 80 9.36 -3.27 -4.99
C LEU A 80 9.31 -4.65 -5.65
N SER A 81 8.12 -5.26 -5.69
CA SER A 81 7.89 -6.61 -6.22
C SER A 81 7.89 -6.66 -7.75
N THR A 82 7.77 -5.51 -8.40
CA THR A 82 7.80 -5.36 -9.86
C THR A 82 9.11 -4.73 -10.32
N PRO A 83 9.65 -5.13 -11.49
CA PRO A 83 10.76 -4.41 -12.09
C PRO A 83 10.27 -3.04 -12.59
N GLY A 84 11.05 -1.97 -12.39
CA GLY A 84 10.75 -0.69 -13.03
C GLY A 84 10.90 -0.78 -14.54
N SER A 85 10.20 0.08 -15.29
CA SER A 85 10.46 0.24 -16.72
C SER A 85 11.77 1.01 -16.91
N ILE A 86 12.51 0.75 -18.00
CA ILE A 86 13.72 1.52 -18.36
C ILE A 86 13.37 2.44 -19.52
N PRO A 87 13.16 3.75 -19.29
CA PRO A 87 12.88 4.69 -20.37
C PRO A 87 14.08 4.80 -21.32
N ARG A 88 13.81 4.93 -22.62
CA ARG A 88 14.82 4.96 -23.72
C ARG A 88 16.03 5.87 -23.49
N ASN A 89 15.89 6.93 -22.69
CA ASN A 89 16.92 7.93 -22.44
C ASN A 89 17.30 8.06 -20.95
N LYS A 90 17.08 7.02 -20.15
CA LYS A 90 17.45 7.03 -18.72
C LYS A 90 18.21 5.76 -18.36
N PRO A 91 19.28 5.86 -17.53
CA PRO A 91 20.07 4.70 -17.15
C PRO A 91 19.40 3.86 -16.05
N ASN A 92 18.40 4.41 -15.36
CA ASN A 92 17.82 3.81 -14.16
C ASN A 92 16.36 3.39 -14.38
N PRO A 93 15.94 2.28 -13.77
CA PRO A 93 14.54 1.88 -13.76
C PRO A 93 13.66 2.94 -13.08
N GLU A 94 12.45 3.08 -13.59
CA GLU A 94 11.42 3.98 -13.12
C GLU A 94 10.12 3.21 -12.97
N TRP A 95 9.41 3.43 -11.88
CA TRP A 95 8.06 2.93 -11.68
C TRP A 95 7.08 4.06 -11.96
N LEU A 96 5.81 3.73 -12.11
CA LEU A 96 4.74 4.70 -11.94
C LEU A 96 4.20 4.59 -10.52
N HIS A 97 3.74 5.72 -10.00
CA HIS A 97 2.92 5.74 -8.80
C HIS A 97 1.62 6.51 -9.01
N HIS A 98 0.59 6.13 -8.26
CA HIS A 98 -0.72 6.78 -8.30
C HIS A 98 -1.32 6.89 -6.89
N PRO A 99 -2.05 7.97 -6.56
CA PRO A 99 -2.76 8.09 -5.29
C PRO A 99 -3.78 6.97 -5.06
N LEU A 100 -3.77 6.41 -3.86
CA LEU A 100 -4.81 5.52 -3.36
C LEU A 100 -5.52 6.20 -2.18
N ILE A 101 -6.85 6.19 -2.18
CA ILE A 101 -7.67 6.79 -1.13
C ILE A 101 -8.40 5.68 -0.35
N PRO A 102 -8.06 5.41 0.92
CA PRO A 102 -8.74 4.39 1.71
C PRO A 102 -10.26 4.59 1.79
N GLY A 103 -11.02 3.49 1.74
CA GLY A 103 -12.48 3.50 1.78
C GLY A 103 -13.17 3.87 0.46
N ARG A 104 -12.43 4.02 -0.64
CA ARG A 104 -12.97 4.30 -1.97
C ARG A 104 -12.63 3.19 -2.97
N THR A 105 -13.48 3.02 -3.97
CA THR A 105 -13.25 2.07 -5.08
C THR A 105 -12.96 2.77 -6.41
N THR A 106 -13.28 4.06 -6.53
CA THR A 106 -13.04 4.85 -7.74
C THR A 106 -11.61 5.38 -7.78
N THR A 107 -10.95 5.24 -8.92
CA THR A 107 -9.63 5.83 -9.19
C THR A 107 -9.58 7.32 -8.85
N TRP A 108 -8.54 7.74 -8.15
CA TRP A 108 -8.33 9.17 -7.84
C TRP A 108 -8.22 10.00 -9.13
N ASN A 109 -8.96 11.10 -9.19
CA ASN A 109 -9.01 12.00 -10.33
C ASN A 109 -8.72 13.46 -9.89
N PRO A 110 -7.73 14.13 -10.51
CA PRO A 110 -7.29 15.47 -10.10
C PRO A 110 -8.33 16.57 -10.29
N GLN A 111 -9.29 16.40 -11.20
CA GLN A 111 -10.37 17.37 -11.43
C GLN A 111 -11.50 17.22 -10.40
N ARG A 112 -11.61 16.07 -9.74
CA ARG A 112 -12.72 15.74 -8.83
C ARG A 112 -12.29 15.61 -7.37
N ASP A 113 -11.04 15.23 -7.14
CA ASP A 113 -10.52 14.88 -5.83
C ASP A 113 -9.49 15.89 -5.33
N ALA A 114 -9.87 16.64 -4.30
CA ALA A 114 -9.01 17.65 -3.70
C ALA A 114 -7.84 17.08 -2.86
N LYS A 115 -7.95 15.82 -2.39
CA LYS A 115 -6.99 15.20 -1.48
C LYS A 115 -6.22 14.09 -2.17
N LEU A 116 -4.89 14.24 -2.24
CA LEU A 116 -3.96 13.21 -2.72
C LEU A 116 -3.69 12.13 -1.66
N GLY A 117 -3.81 12.48 -0.38
CA GLY A 117 -3.43 11.60 0.72
C GLY A 117 -1.95 11.19 0.71
N GLY A 118 -1.60 10.34 1.67
CA GLY A 118 -0.27 9.81 1.90
C GLY A 118 0.03 8.50 1.16
N VAL A 119 -0.98 7.82 0.62
CA VAL A 119 -0.88 6.44 0.13
C VAL A 119 -0.73 6.41 -1.39
N ARG A 120 0.17 5.56 -1.90
CA ARG A 120 0.45 5.39 -3.33
C ARG A 120 0.49 3.91 -3.70
N SER A 121 0.05 3.57 -4.91
CA SER A 121 0.48 2.34 -5.59
C SER A 121 1.82 2.56 -6.29
N PHE A 122 2.63 1.52 -6.45
CA PHE A 122 3.87 1.51 -7.24
C PHE A 122 3.86 0.33 -8.21
N TYR A 123 4.11 0.58 -9.49
CA TYR A 123 3.96 -0.45 -10.53
C TYR A 123 4.78 -0.15 -11.78
N THR A 124 5.01 -1.18 -12.60
CA THR A 124 5.68 -1.04 -13.89
C THR A 124 4.75 -0.36 -14.90
N GLU A 125 5.27 0.59 -15.68
CA GLU A 125 4.52 1.15 -16.83
C GLU A 125 4.01 0.02 -17.76
N GLY A 126 2.74 0.08 -18.15
CA GLY A 126 2.09 -0.98 -18.93
C GLY A 126 1.56 -2.18 -18.13
N ASN A 127 1.88 -2.29 -16.83
CA ASN A 127 1.41 -3.38 -15.97
C ASN A 127 0.83 -2.84 -14.65
N ALA A 128 -0.31 -2.16 -14.72
CA ALA A 128 -0.97 -1.59 -13.54
C ALA A 128 -1.59 -2.65 -12.62
N SER A 129 -1.85 -3.87 -13.09
CA SER A 129 -2.52 -4.92 -12.30
C SER A 129 -1.61 -5.56 -11.24
N GLN A 130 -0.29 -5.50 -11.43
CA GLN A 130 0.70 -5.91 -10.44
C GLN A 130 1.33 -4.66 -9.82
N PHE A 131 1.08 -4.44 -8.53
CA PHE A 131 1.53 -3.24 -7.85
C PHE A 131 1.80 -3.48 -6.36
N ASP A 132 2.72 -2.70 -5.81
CA ASP A 132 2.93 -2.58 -4.37
C ASP A 132 2.16 -1.36 -3.83
N VAL A 133 1.86 -1.35 -2.54
CA VAL A 133 1.26 -0.20 -1.86
C VAL A 133 2.27 0.34 -0.86
N GLY A 134 2.41 1.66 -0.80
CA GLY A 134 3.15 2.32 0.27
C GLY A 134 2.54 3.64 0.68
N TYR A 135 3.12 4.23 1.70
CA TYR A 135 2.61 5.43 2.36
C TYR A 135 3.75 6.37 2.74
N HIS A 136 3.47 7.66 2.74
CA HIS A 136 4.37 8.68 3.29
C HIS A 136 4.56 8.43 4.79
N ASP A 137 5.78 8.09 5.20
CA ASP A 137 6.13 7.72 6.55
C ASP A 137 6.94 8.84 7.23
N PRO A 138 6.34 9.59 8.17
CA PRO A 138 7.02 10.68 8.85
C PRO A 138 8.19 10.20 9.73
N LYS A 139 8.26 8.91 10.07
CA LYS A 139 9.34 8.33 10.89
C LYS A 139 10.67 8.25 10.12
N LEU A 140 10.65 8.29 8.79
CA LEU A 140 11.83 8.15 7.92
C LEU A 140 12.46 9.48 7.49
N GLY A 141 11.89 10.60 7.93
CA GLY A 141 12.28 11.95 7.52
C GLY A 141 11.85 12.30 6.11
N LYS A 142 12.38 13.41 5.59
CA LYS A 142 11.99 13.95 4.27
C LYS A 142 12.87 13.43 3.13
N SER A 143 12.27 13.25 1.97
CA SER A 143 12.91 13.13 0.66
C SER A 143 13.55 14.46 0.24
N ALA A 144 14.40 14.43 -0.80
CA ALA A 144 14.99 15.65 -1.37
C ALA A 144 13.93 16.67 -1.86
N GLY A 145 12.73 16.20 -2.19
CA GLY A 145 11.60 17.05 -2.57
C GLY A 145 10.77 17.59 -1.39
N GLY A 146 11.21 17.37 -0.14
CA GLY A 146 10.53 17.89 1.05
C GLY A 146 9.32 17.09 1.54
N HIS A 147 8.93 16.02 0.84
CA HIS A 147 7.87 15.11 1.28
C HIS A 147 8.42 14.02 2.21
N ASP A 148 7.63 13.50 3.14
CA ASP A 148 8.03 12.32 3.92
C ASP A 148 8.45 11.18 2.98
N LYS A 149 9.48 10.42 3.36
CA LYS A 149 9.89 9.25 2.57
C LYS A 149 8.79 8.18 2.57
N PHE A 150 8.79 7.33 1.57
CA PHE A 150 7.84 6.21 1.53
C PHE A 150 8.30 5.02 2.37
N SER A 151 7.34 4.36 3.01
CA SER A 151 7.43 2.98 3.51
C SER A 151 6.48 2.10 2.71
N LEU A 152 6.83 0.82 2.55
CA LEU A 152 5.88 -0.18 2.01
C LEU A 152 4.82 -0.52 3.05
N ALA A 153 3.58 -0.62 2.60
CA ALA A 153 2.48 -1.06 3.44
C ALA A 153 2.54 -2.58 3.64
N ASN A 154 2.30 -3.06 4.86
CA ASN A 154 2.27 -4.49 5.12
C ASN A 154 0.97 -5.08 4.59
N TYR A 155 1.07 -6.09 3.73
CA TYR A 155 -0.09 -6.83 3.25
C TYR A 155 -0.51 -7.90 4.26
N HIS A 156 -1.81 -7.94 4.54
CA HIS A 156 -2.43 -8.94 5.40
C HIS A 156 -3.44 -9.73 4.57
N ALA A 157 -3.21 -11.03 4.42
CA ALA A 157 -4.12 -11.92 3.73
C ALA A 157 -5.46 -12.03 4.48
N ALA A 158 -6.54 -12.27 3.73
CA ALA A 158 -7.81 -12.65 4.34
C ALA A 158 -7.63 -13.97 5.09
N VAL A 159 -8.21 -14.07 6.29
CA VAL A 159 -8.26 -15.33 7.03
C VAL A 159 -9.66 -15.91 6.79
N PRO A 160 -9.78 -17.05 6.06
CA PRO A 160 -11.08 -17.67 5.86
C PRO A 160 -11.70 -18.04 7.21
N PRO A 161 -13.04 -17.92 7.37
CA PRO A 161 -13.70 -18.41 8.56
C PRO A 161 -13.43 -19.93 8.71
N PRO A 162 -13.35 -20.45 9.95
CA PRO A 162 -13.25 -21.88 10.18
C PRO A 162 -14.39 -22.59 9.44
N ARG A 163 -14.07 -23.64 8.67
CA ARG A 163 -15.11 -24.44 8.02
C ARG A 163 -15.99 -25.03 9.11
N THR A 164 -17.24 -24.60 9.19
CA THR A 164 -18.26 -25.30 9.98
C THR A 164 -18.42 -26.68 9.35
N ARG A 165 -18.03 -27.72 10.10
CA ARG A 165 -18.37 -29.11 9.74
C ARG A 165 -19.88 -29.23 9.84
N THR A 166 -20.56 -29.30 8.70
CA THR A 166 -21.94 -29.75 8.65
C THR A 166 -21.93 -31.23 9.04
N THR A 167 -22.53 -31.54 10.19
CA THR A 167 -22.84 -32.92 10.64
C THR A 167 -24.17 -33.35 10.07
#